data_AF-A0A939F030-F1
#
_entry.id   AF-A0A939F030-F1
#
_cell.length_a   1.000
_cell.length_b   1.000
_cell.length_c   1.000
_cell.angle_alpha   90.00
_cell.angle_beta   90.00
_cell.angle_gamma   90.00
#
_symmetry.space_group_name_H-M   'P 1'
#
loop_
_entity.id
_entity.type
_entity.pdbx_description
1 polymer ?
#
loop_
_entity_poly.entity_id
_entity_poly.type
_entity_poly.pdbx_seq_one_letter_code
_entity_poly.pdbx_strand_id
1 'polypeptide(L)'
;MDLRRHDQLVELHQDEANALCHSIRIYHQHLVWASSFRPLHLPEVMSIRPTQRVLERLTRLLAGPWPRTKDRRLKGRKWRLEMDELLQLNALFVADELTAPDALKYPLYSILGKVNKKAHNLTTHFQLY
;
A
#
# COMPACT_ATOMS: atom_id res chain seq x y z
N MET A 1 -12.87 -19.61 -9.00
CA MET A 1 -13.27 -18.80 -7.84
C MET A 1 -12.98 -17.35 -8.18
N ASP A 2 -13.95 -16.43 -8.08
CA ASP A 2 -13.76 -15.02 -8.47
C ASP A 2 -13.05 -14.24 -7.35
N LEU A 3 -11.73 -14.13 -7.45
CA LEU A 3 -10.87 -13.47 -6.46
C LEU A 3 -11.22 -11.98 -6.26
N ARG A 4 -11.90 -11.35 -7.22
CA ARG A 4 -12.31 -9.93 -7.14
C ARG A 4 -13.36 -9.66 -6.07
N ARG A 5 -14.03 -10.70 -5.55
CA ARG A 5 -14.97 -10.60 -4.43
C ARG A 5 -14.28 -10.24 -3.11
N HIS A 6 -12.96 -10.40 -3.03
CA HIS A 6 -12.18 -10.13 -1.83
C HIS A 6 -11.46 -8.79 -1.84
N ASP A 7 -11.58 -8.00 -2.92
CA ASP A 7 -11.01 -6.66 -3.01
C ASP A 7 -11.49 -5.77 -1.86
N GLN A 8 -10.58 -5.01 -1.27
CA GLN A 8 -10.87 -4.19 -0.10
C GLN A 8 -10.89 -2.71 -0.47
N LEU A 9 -11.87 -2.00 0.08
CA LEU A 9 -11.92 -0.53 0.01
C LEU A 9 -11.22 0.06 1.23
N VAL A 10 -10.25 0.92 0.97
CA VAL A 10 -9.51 1.72 1.95
C VAL A 10 -9.73 3.19 1.66
N GLU A 11 -10.03 3.98 2.69
CA GLU A 11 -10.07 5.43 2.56
C GLU A 11 -8.66 6.00 2.79
N LEU A 12 -8.17 6.69 1.78
CA LEU A 12 -6.82 7.22 1.71
C LEU A 12 -6.89 8.75 1.72
N HIS A 13 -6.15 9.41 2.63
CA HIS A 13 -5.94 10.86 2.62
C HIS A 13 -4.72 11.26 1.78
N GLN A 14 -4.58 12.53 1.43
CA GLN A 14 -3.50 13.01 0.57
C GLN A 14 -2.11 12.70 1.16
N ASP A 15 -1.95 12.97 2.44
CA ASP A 15 -0.67 12.79 3.13
C ASP A 15 -0.33 11.30 3.27
N GLU A 16 -1.34 10.47 3.50
CA GLU A 16 -1.22 9.00 3.53
C GLU A 16 -0.82 8.45 2.16
N ALA A 17 -1.43 8.96 1.08
CA ALA A 17 -1.10 8.59 -0.29
C ALA A 17 0.33 8.96 -0.65
N ASN A 18 0.75 10.17 -0.27
CA ASN A 18 2.11 10.66 -0.47
C ASN A 18 3.13 9.81 0.30
N ALA A 19 2.85 9.56 1.59
CA ALA A 19 3.71 8.75 2.45
C ALA A 19 3.87 7.32 1.92
N LEU A 20 2.76 6.67 1.55
CA LEU A 20 2.79 5.31 1.00
C LEU A 20 3.50 5.26 -0.35
N CYS A 21 3.22 6.22 -1.25
CA CYS A 21 3.88 6.31 -2.55
C CYS A 21 5.40 6.47 -2.38
N HIS A 22 5.84 7.34 -1.46
CA HIS A 22 7.25 7.55 -1.17
C HIS A 22 7.90 6.27 -0.59
N SER A 23 7.24 5.64 0.38
CA SER A 23 7.73 4.41 1.00
C SER A 23 7.92 3.27 0.00
N ILE A 24 6.96 3.07 -0.90
CA ILE A 24 7.04 2.05 -1.94
C ILE A 24 8.16 2.36 -2.95
N ARG A 25 8.38 3.65 -3.28
CA ARG A 25 9.52 4.05 -4.14
C ARG A 25 10.85 3.70 -3.48
N ILE A 26 11.01 3.97 -2.18
CA ILE A 26 12.21 3.59 -1.43
C ILE A 26 12.39 2.07 -1.46
N TYR A 27 11.33 1.30 -1.22
CA TYR A 27 11.38 -0.15 -1.27
C TYR A 27 11.85 -0.67 -2.64
N HIS A 28 11.30 -0.13 -3.74
CA HIS A 28 11.78 -0.50 -5.09
C HIS A 28 13.24 -0.09 -5.34
N GLN A 29 13.67 1.08 -4.87
CA GLN A 29 15.07 1.50 -4.96
C GLN A 29 15.98 0.52 -4.21
N HIS A 30 15.57 0.07 -3.03
CA HIS A 30 16.29 -0.94 -2.27
C HIS A 30 16.37 -2.27 -3.02
N LEU A 31 15.28 -2.75 -3.63
CA LEU A 31 15.30 -3.97 -4.45
C LEU A 31 16.25 -3.85 -5.65
N VAL A 32 16.23 -2.72 -6.35
CA VAL A 32 17.14 -2.47 -7.48
C VAL A 32 18.60 -2.47 -6.99
N TRP A 33 18.88 -1.77 -5.90
CA TRP A 33 20.20 -1.75 -5.30
C TRP A 33 20.64 -3.16 -4.91
N ALA A 34 19.84 -3.91 -4.15
CA ALA A 34 20.14 -5.27 -3.71
C ALA A 34 20.38 -6.22 -4.88
N SER A 35 19.61 -6.11 -5.97
CA SER A 35 19.76 -6.93 -7.18
C SER A 35 21.11 -6.73 -7.89
N SER A 36 21.80 -5.62 -7.62
CA SER A 36 23.13 -5.34 -8.17
C SER A 36 24.25 -6.09 -7.43
N PHE A 37 23.99 -6.55 -6.20
CA PHE A 37 24.97 -7.24 -5.35
C PHE A 37 24.65 -8.71 -5.12
N ARG A 38 23.37 -9.10 -5.20
CA ARG A 38 22.93 -10.49 -5.04
C ARG A 38 21.68 -10.80 -5.86
N PRO A 39 21.42 -12.08 -6.16
CA PRO A 39 20.10 -12.52 -6.59
C PRO A 39 19.05 -12.14 -5.54
N LEU A 40 17.89 -11.71 -6.03
CA LEU A 40 16.72 -11.48 -5.19
C LEU A 40 16.15 -12.82 -4.71
N HIS A 41 15.74 -12.86 -3.45
CA HIS A 41 15.04 -14.01 -2.88
C HIS A 41 13.62 -14.07 -3.43
N LEU A 42 13.03 -15.27 -3.42
CA LEU A 42 11.68 -15.49 -3.97
C LEU A 42 10.63 -14.50 -3.43
N PRO A 43 10.57 -14.16 -2.12
CA PRO A 43 9.60 -13.19 -1.62
C PRO A 43 9.79 -11.78 -2.22
N GLU A 44 11.03 -11.37 -2.45
CA GLU A 44 11.36 -10.08 -3.07
C GLU A 44 10.95 -10.04 -4.54
N VAL A 45 11.16 -11.14 -5.28
CA VAL A 45 10.72 -11.23 -6.67
C VAL A 45 9.19 -11.20 -6.77
N MET A 46 8.52 -11.91 -5.88
CA MET A 46 7.06 -11.96 -5.83
C MET A 46 6.42 -10.63 -5.42
N SER A 47 7.14 -9.78 -4.67
CA SER A 47 6.64 -8.46 -4.26
C SER A 47 6.63 -7.43 -5.39
N ILE A 48 7.54 -7.53 -6.37
CA ILE A 48 7.76 -6.50 -7.41
C ILE A 48 6.48 -6.13 -8.15
N ARG A 49 5.75 -7.13 -8.68
CA ARG A 49 4.58 -6.88 -9.52
C ARG A 49 3.43 -6.22 -8.73
N PRO A 50 3.01 -6.74 -7.57
CA PRO A 50 1.96 -6.08 -6.77
C PRO A 50 2.39 -4.69 -6.28
N THR A 51 3.62 -4.49 -5.80
CA THR A 51 4.07 -3.16 -5.36
C THR A 51 4.17 -2.16 -6.50
N GLN A 52 4.59 -2.58 -7.70
CA GLN A 52 4.63 -1.73 -8.87
C GLN A 52 3.22 -1.28 -9.29
N ARG A 53 2.22 -2.18 -9.28
CA ARG A 53 0.82 -1.82 -9.55
C ARG A 53 0.29 -0.80 -8.54
N VAL A 54 0.57 -1.04 -7.25
CA VAL A 54 0.21 -0.09 -6.19
C VAL A 54 0.84 1.28 -6.46
N LEU A 55 2.11 1.32 -6.83
CA LEU A 55 2.83 2.57 -7.12
C LEU A 55 2.24 3.32 -8.33
N GLU A 56 1.94 2.63 -9.42
CA GLU A 56 1.32 3.20 -10.62
C GLU A 56 -0.06 3.80 -10.29
N ARG A 57 -0.86 3.08 -9.51
CA ARG A 57 -2.20 3.52 -9.10
C ARG A 57 -2.15 4.70 -8.15
N LEU A 58 -1.24 4.69 -7.17
CA LEU A 58 -1.02 5.82 -6.27
C LEU A 58 -0.54 7.05 -7.03
N THR A 59 0.38 6.88 -7.99
CA THR A 59 0.88 7.98 -8.81
C THR A 59 -0.24 8.61 -9.63
N ARG A 60 -1.10 7.81 -10.26
CA ARG A 60 -2.30 8.31 -10.97
C ARG A 60 -3.29 9.00 -10.03
N LEU A 61 -3.47 8.45 -8.83
CA LEU A 61 -4.35 9.04 -7.81
C LEU A 61 -3.81 10.41 -7.35
N LEU A 62 -2.50 10.55 -7.18
CA LEU A 62 -1.86 11.80 -6.75
C LEU A 62 -1.82 12.88 -7.85
N ALA A 63 -1.89 12.51 -9.12
CA ALA A 63 -1.82 13.46 -10.24
C ALA A 63 -3.04 14.42 -10.37
N GLY A 64 -4.13 14.18 -9.64
CA GLY A 64 -5.36 14.98 -9.71
C GLY A 64 -5.70 15.74 -8.42
N PRO A 65 -6.49 16.83 -8.50
CA PRO A 65 -6.86 17.65 -7.34
C PRO A 65 -7.64 16.84 -6.31
N TRP A 66 -7.20 16.87 -5.05
CA TRP A 66 -7.85 16.13 -3.98
C TRP A 66 -9.25 16.69 -3.65
N PRO A 67 -10.25 15.83 -3.41
CA PRO A 67 -11.60 16.27 -3.11
C PRO A 67 -11.60 17.09 -1.82
N ARG A 68 -12.42 18.13 -1.80
CA ARG A 68 -12.60 18.99 -0.63
C ARG A 68 -14.04 18.96 -0.16
N THR A 69 -14.25 19.09 1.14
CA THR A 69 -15.58 19.31 1.72
C THR A 69 -16.08 20.73 1.43
N LYS A 70 -17.33 21.03 1.77
CA LYS A 70 -17.90 22.39 1.66
C LYS A 70 -17.05 23.42 2.44
N ASP A 71 -16.47 22.99 3.56
CA ASP A 71 -15.55 23.79 4.40
C ASP A 71 -14.10 23.81 3.89
N ARG A 72 -13.87 23.43 2.62
CA ARG A 72 -12.57 23.36 1.95
C ARG A 72 -11.54 22.41 2.59
N ARG A 73 -11.96 21.51 3.50
CA ARG A 73 -11.08 20.50 4.10
C ARG A 73 -10.84 19.35 3.13
N LEU A 74 -9.60 18.85 3.07
CA LEU A 74 -9.28 17.69 2.24
C LEU A 74 -10.04 16.46 2.71
N LYS A 75 -10.68 15.75 1.77
CA LYS A 75 -11.44 14.52 2.03
C LYS A 75 -10.65 13.31 1.53
N GLY A 76 -10.81 12.18 2.21
CA GLY A 76 -10.27 10.91 1.76
C GLY A 76 -10.86 10.46 0.41
N ARG A 77 -10.04 9.79 -0.40
CA ARG A 77 -10.50 9.08 -1.61
C ARG A 77 -10.66 7.61 -1.29
N LYS A 78 -11.69 7.00 -1.88
CA LYS A 78 -11.84 5.55 -1.84
C LYS A 78 -10.81 4.95 -2.79
N TRP A 79 -9.95 4.12 -2.24
CA TRP A 79 -8.95 3.37 -2.97
C TRP A 79 -9.27 1.88 -2.83
N ARG A 80 -9.55 1.24 -3.95
CA ARG A 80 -9.79 -0.21 -4.01
C ARG A 80 -8.44 -0.91 -4.12
N LEU A 81 -8.13 -1.79 -3.18
CA LEU A 81 -6.97 -2.67 -3.23
C LEU A 81 -7.43 -4.04 -3.69
N GLU A 82 -6.71 -4.58 -4.67
CA GLU A 82 -6.83 -5.99 -5.04
C GLU A 82 -6.27 -6.86 -3.89
N MET A 83 -6.70 -8.11 -3.81
CA MET A 83 -6.30 -9.00 -2.72
C MET A 83 -4.78 -9.19 -2.63
N ASP A 84 -4.11 -9.35 -3.78
CA ASP A 84 -2.65 -9.48 -3.86
C ASP A 84 -1.93 -8.21 -3.41
N GLU A 85 -2.40 -7.03 -3.83
CA GLU A 85 -1.88 -5.74 -3.38
C GLU A 85 -2.04 -5.56 -1.87
N LEU A 86 -3.20 -5.89 -1.32
CA LEU A 86 -3.47 -5.78 0.10
C LEU A 86 -2.57 -6.71 0.93
N LEU A 87 -2.47 -7.98 0.53
CA LEU A 87 -1.63 -8.95 1.21
C LEU A 87 -0.16 -8.56 1.12
N GLN A 88 0.29 -8.08 -0.03
CA GLN A 88 1.67 -7.63 -0.20
C GLN A 88 1.98 -6.43 0.68
N LEU A 89 1.11 -5.41 0.71
CA LEU A 89 1.29 -4.24 1.56
C LEU A 89 1.32 -4.63 3.05
N ASN A 90 0.45 -5.55 3.46
CA ASN A 90 0.45 -6.05 4.83
C ASN A 90 1.72 -6.85 5.16
N ALA A 91 2.21 -7.69 4.23
CA ALA A 91 3.43 -8.45 4.43
C ALA A 91 4.65 -7.52 4.60
N LEU A 92 4.77 -6.48 3.76
CA LEU A 92 5.84 -5.49 3.89
C LEU A 92 5.75 -4.67 5.18
N PHE A 93 4.53 -4.37 5.63
CA PHE A 93 4.33 -3.70 6.93
C PHE A 93 4.76 -4.59 8.11
N VAL A 94 4.36 -5.86 8.12
CA VAL A 94 4.72 -6.81 9.19
C VAL A 94 6.23 -7.08 9.22
N ALA A 95 6.89 -7.06 8.06
CA ALA A 95 8.34 -7.19 7.94
C ALA A 95 9.12 -5.89 8.22
N ASP A 96 8.44 -4.78 8.51
CA ASP A 96 9.03 -3.44 8.70
C ASP A 96 9.88 -2.96 7.50
N GLU A 97 9.51 -3.37 6.29
CA GLU A 97 10.21 -3.04 5.04
C GLU A 97 9.79 -1.68 4.46
N LEU A 98 8.72 -1.09 4.97
CA LEU A 98 8.17 0.18 4.52
C LEU A 98 8.61 1.33 5.43
N THR A 99 9.46 2.20 4.91
CA THR A 99 10.00 3.35 5.65
C THR A 99 9.50 4.68 5.09
N ALA A 100 9.50 5.72 5.93
CA ALA A 100 9.21 7.09 5.53
C ALA A 100 10.00 8.11 6.38
N PRO A 101 10.29 9.32 5.83
CA PRO A 101 10.82 10.45 6.58
C PRO A 101 9.92 10.84 7.76
N ASP A 102 10.47 11.49 8.79
CA ASP A 102 9.74 11.86 10.02
C ASP A 102 8.41 12.59 9.77
N ALA A 103 8.40 13.55 8.85
CA ALA A 103 7.20 14.30 8.48
C ALA A 103 6.07 13.43 7.88
N LEU A 104 6.41 12.24 7.36
CA LEU A 104 5.49 11.31 6.71
C LEU A 104 5.26 10.01 7.50
N LYS A 105 5.95 9.82 8.64
CA LYS A 105 5.83 8.61 9.47
C LYS A 105 4.41 8.39 9.96
N TYR A 106 3.79 9.39 10.59
CA TYR A 106 2.44 9.25 11.11
C TYR A 106 1.41 8.92 10.00
N PRO A 107 1.38 9.65 8.86
CA PRO A 107 0.54 9.28 7.73
C PRO A 107 0.80 7.86 7.20
N LEU A 108 2.06 7.41 7.13
CA LEU A 108 2.40 6.05 6.72
C LEU A 108 1.82 5.01 7.68
N TYR A 109 2.05 5.14 8.99
CA TYR A 109 1.52 4.20 9.96
C TYR A 109 -0.02 4.20 10.02
N SER A 110 -0.66 5.36 9.82
CA SER A 110 -2.12 5.45 9.70
C SER A 110 -2.64 4.56 8.58
N ILE A 111 -2.09 4.68 7.36
CA ILE A 111 -2.56 3.87 6.23
C ILE A 111 -2.21 2.39 6.37
N LEU A 112 -1.02 2.06 6.87
CA LEU A 112 -0.62 0.67 7.10
C LEU A 112 -1.49 0.00 8.19
N GLY A 113 -1.91 0.74 9.22
CA GLY A 113 -2.88 0.27 10.19
C GLY A 113 -4.25 -0.05 9.57
N LYS A 114 -4.72 0.78 8.62
CA LYS A 114 -5.95 0.49 7.85
C LYS A 114 -5.80 -0.75 6.97
N VAL A 115 -4.66 -0.89 6.28
CA VAL A 115 -4.33 -2.05 5.45
C VAL A 115 -4.30 -3.33 6.29
N ASN A 116 -3.61 -3.30 7.42
CA ASN A 116 -3.50 -4.43 8.33
C ASN A 116 -4.88 -4.87 8.85
N LYS A 117 -5.72 -3.93 9.30
CA LYS A 117 -7.10 -4.23 9.72
C LYS A 117 -7.91 -4.89 8.62
N LYS A 118 -7.75 -4.45 7.36
CA LYS A 118 -8.45 -5.04 6.21
C LYS A 118 -7.92 -6.42 5.85
N ALA A 119 -6.61 -6.64 5.94
CA ALA A 119 -6.00 -7.95 5.73
C ALA A 119 -6.44 -8.96 6.80
N HIS A 120 -6.52 -8.52 8.07
CA HIS A 120 -7.00 -9.37 9.16
C HIS A 120 -8.45 -9.84 8.94
N ASN A 121 -9.34 -8.94 8.51
CA ASN A 121 -10.72 -9.30 8.19
C ASN A 121 -10.81 -10.36 7.08
N LEU A 122 -9.94 -10.29 6.06
CA LEU A 122 -9.87 -11.33 5.04
C LEU A 122 -9.40 -12.66 5.61
N THR A 123 -8.38 -12.68 6.46
CA THR A 123 -7.92 -13.92 7.09
C THR A 123 -9.02 -14.60 7.92
N THR A 124 -9.82 -13.83 8.66
CA THR A 124 -10.98 -14.36 9.39
C THR A 124 -12.01 -14.99 8.44
N HIS A 125 -12.22 -14.42 7.26
CA HIS A 125 -13.13 -14.99 6.26
C HIS A 125 -12.66 -16.32 5.66
N PHE A 126 -11.35 -16.56 5.58
CA PHE A 126 -10.79 -17.82 5.05
C PHE A 126 -10.51 -18.87 6.12
N GLN A 127 -10.51 -18.52 7.41
CA GLN A 127 -10.38 -19.47 8.53
C GLN A 127 -11.72 -20.11 8.95
N LEU A 128 -12.85 -19.53 8.52
CA LEU A 128 -14.21 -20.01 8.83
C LEU A 128 -14.75 -21.02 7.81
N TYR A 129 -13.92 -21.45 6.86
CA TYR A 129 -14.21 -22.49 5.85
C TYR A 129 -13.05 -23.47 5.78
#